data_AF-A0A7Y2AK01-F1
#
_entry.id   AF-A0A7Y2AK01-F1
#
_cell.length_a   1.000
_cell.length_b   1.000
_cell.length_c   1.000
_cell.angle_alpha   90.00
_cell.angle_beta   90.00
_cell.angle_gamma   90.00
#
_symmetry.space_group_name_H-M   'P 1'
#
loop_
_entity.id
_entity.type
_entity.pdbx_description
1 polymer ?
#
loop_
_entity_poly.entity_id
_entity_poly.type
_entity_poly.pdbx_seq_one_letter_code
_entity_poly.pdbx_strand_id
1 'polypeptide(L)'
;MRRVTGCLLLGCLLAGSVIAADWDPSDDTFDPSIHSVVVGDATWLGDPSPFVHTGLPRTGYTHVNAIHWEGFDPSVQLSLMVPLKAGETTPQAGGMLMMNQDQTVAFIKAVQSGIQAEPKQKRIPIKTAMQDADWALTFATDNGQRFIQVENKTKDKTDTYRFTINASKKLLGAIRHSLKVVESKEP
;
A
#
# COMPACT_ATOMS: atom_id res chain seq x y z
N MET A 1 49.51 25.79 -36.82
CA MET A 1 49.94 24.93 -35.67
C MET A 1 49.47 25.65 -34.42
N ARG A 2 48.69 25.13 -33.46
CA ARG A 2 48.20 23.79 -33.09
C ARG A 2 46.81 23.98 -32.44
N ARG A 3 45.97 22.96 -32.58
CA ARG A 3 44.66 22.77 -31.93
C ARG A 3 44.86 22.32 -30.47
N VAL A 4 44.01 22.81 -29.57
CA VAL A 4 43.60 22.19 -28.29
C VAL A 4 42.17 22.69 -28.07
N THR A 5 41.09 22.08 -28.59
CA THR A 5 40.44 20.83 -28.12
C THR A 5 40.43 20.76 -26.60
N GLY A 6 39.36 21.13 -25.90
CA GLY A 6 38.10 20.39 -25.86
C GLY A 6 37.90 19.86 -24.44
N CYS A 7 36.64 19.63 -24.05
CA CYS A 7 36.18 19.11 -22.75
C CYS A 7 36.03 20.13 -21.61
N LEU A 8 34.88 20.80 -21.54
CA LEU A 8 34.26 21.21 -20.26
C LEU A 8 32.80 21.68 -20.45
N LEU A 9 31.99 20.93 -21.21
CA LEU A 9 30.56 21.25 -21.40
C LEU A 9 29.71 19.98 -21.49
N LEU A 10 29.89 19.04 -20.57
CA LEU A 10 29.07 17.82 -20.51
C LEU A 10 28.75 17.35 -19.07
N GLY A 11 28.62 18.29 -18.13
CA GLY A 11 28.35 17.99 -16.72
C GLY A 11 26.94 18.32 -16.22
N CYS A 12 26.07 18.95 -17.03
CA CYS A 12 24.79 19.50 -16.54
C CYS A 12 23.52 18.83 -17.10
N LEU A 13 23.62 17.68 -17.77
CA LEU A 13 22.46 16.99 -18.38
C LEU A 13 22.02 15.71 -17.66
N LEU A 14 22.56 15.43 -16.47
CA LEU A 14 22.05 14.40 -15.58
C LEU A 14 21.55 15.04 -14.27
N ALA A 15 20.83 16.16 -14.38
CA ALA A 15 19.75 16.40 -13.44
C ALA A 15 18.68 15.37 -13.78
N GLY A 16 18.85 14.15 -13.29
CA GLY A 16 17.74 13.22 -13.18
C GLY A 16 16.68 13.98 -12.41
N SER A 17 15.60 14.36 -13.10
CA SER A 17 14.45 14.99 -12.50
C SER A 17 13.96 14.03 -11.42
N VAL A 18 14.38 14.26 -10.18
CA VAL A 18 13.63 13.81 -9.03
C VAL A 18 12.36 14.65 -9.12
N ILE A 19 11.40 14.17 -9.90
CA ILE A 19 10.04 14.68 -9.85
C ILE A 19 9.60 14.28 -8.45
N ALA A 20 9.79 15.19 -7.49
CA ALA A 20 8.97 15.23 -6.30
C ALA A 20 7.55 15.45 -6.83
N ALA A 21 6.88 14.36 -7.19
CA ALA A 21 5.46 14.39 -7.45
C ALA A 21 4.86 14.80 -6.10
N ASP A 22 4.39 16.04 -6.02
CA ASP A 22 3.60 16.50 -4.88
C ASP A 22 2.43 15.51 -4.74
N TRP A 23 2.54 14.64 -3.75
CA TRP A 23 1.65 13.50 -3.58
C TRP A 23 0.29 14.01 -3.07
N ASP A 24 -0.80 13.64 -3.75
CA ASP A 24 -2.17 13.99 -3.38
C ASP A 24 -2.84 12.82 -2.63
N PRO A 25 -3.31 12.99 -1.39
CA PRO A 25 -4.02 11.95 -0.63
C PRO A 25 -5.35 11.50 -1.25
N SER A 26 -5.88 12.28 -2.19
CA SER A 26 -7.12 11.99 -2.91
C SER A 26 -6.90 11.37 -4.30
N ASP A 27 -5.63 11.26 -4.72
CA ASP A 27 -5.24 10.61 -5.96
C ASP A 27 -5.78 9.17 -6.01
N ASP A 28 -6.55 8.89 -7.05
CA ASP A 28 -7.13 7.58 -7.31
C ASP A 28 -6.38 6.81 -8.40
N THR A 29 -5.32 7.41 -8.95
CA THR A 29 -4.44 6.80 -9.93
C THR A 29 -3.36 6.00 -9.23
N PHE A 30 -3.11 4.80 -9.75
CA PHE A 30 -2.00 3.96 -9.34
C PHE A 30 -0.96 3.97 -10.45
N ASP A 31 0.30 4.27 -10.10
CA ASP A 31 1.41 4.24 -11.03
C ASP A 31 2.51 3.26 -10.55
N PRO A 32 2.63 2.07 -11.18
CA PRO A 32 3.66 1.08 -10.81
C PRO A 32 5.07 1.51 -11.22
N SER A 33 5.23 2.55 -12.05
CA SER A 33 6.54 3.06 -12.46
C SER A 33 7.18 3.97 -11.40
N ILE A 34 6.38 4.45 -10.43
CA ILE A 34 6.88 5.24 -9.32
C ILE A 34 7.65 4.31 -8.37
N HIS A 35 8.96 4.53 -8.27
CA HIS A 35 9.83 3.79 -7.36
C HIS A 35 9.74 4.30 -5.92
N SER A 36 9.48 5.59 -5.74
CA SER A 36 9.31 6.20 -4.42
C SER A 36 8.60 7.54 -4.52
N VAL A 37 7.86 7.90 -3.47
CA VAL A 37 7.29 9.25 -3.29
C VAL A 37 7.80 9.87 -1.99
N VAL A 38 7.80 11.20 -1.91
CA VAL A 38 8.03 11.91 -0.66
C VAL A 38 6.67 12.31 -0.10
N VAL A 39 6.38 11.93 1.13
CA VAL A 39 5.15 12.33 1.83
C VAL A 39 5.53 12.97 3.15
N GLY A 40 5.26 14.28 3.27
CA GLY A 40 5.77 15.08 4.39
C GLY A 40 7.29 15.14 4.35
N ASP A 41 7.93 14.68 5.42
CA ASP A 41 9.39 14.64 5.62
C ASP A 41 9.99 13.24 5.40
N ALA A 42 9.20 12.27 4.91
CA ALA A 42 9.62 10.88 4.72
C ALA A 42 9.51 10.42 3.27
N THR A 43 10.47 9.59 2.83
CA THR A 43 10.42 8.88 1.55
C THR A 43 9.74 7.52 1.72
N TRP A 44 8.76 7.24 0.87
CA TRP A 44 8.03 5.98 0.81
C TRP A 44 8.38 5.22 -0.46
N LEU A 45 8.48 3.90 -0.38
CA LEU A 45 8.73 3.05 -1.53
C LEU A 45 7.44 2.78 -2.31
N GLY A 46 7.51 2.99 -3.62
CA GLY A 46 6.38 2.82 -4.54
C GLY A 46 5.42 4.01 -4.55
N ASP A 47 4.20 3.73 -5.00
CA ASP A 47 3.05 4.63 -4.99
C ASP A 47 2.03 4.21 -3.90
N PRO A 48 2.21 4.68 -2.64
CA PRO A 48 1.46 4.17 -1.50
C PRO A 48 0.00 4.63 -1.50
N SER A 49 -0.91 3.71 -1.16
CA SER A 49 -2.28 4.05 -0.80
C SER A 49 -2.34 4.56 0.65
N PRO A 50 -2.99 5.71 0.92
CA PRO A 50 -3.11 6.23 2.28
C PRO A 50 -4.29 5.59 3.03
N PHE A 51 -4.17 5.49 4.35
CA PHE A 51 -5.26 5.11 5.24
C PHE A 51 -5.23 5.90 6.54
N VAL A 52 -6.38 5.94 7.23
CA VAL A 52 -6.49 6.48 8.59
C VAL A 52 -6.62 5.33 9.57
N HIS A 53 -5.74 5.27 10.57
CA HIS A 53 -5.91 4.34 11.69
C HIS A 53 -6.89 4.93 12.71
N THR A 54 -7.95 4.21 13.09
CA THR A 54 -9.02 4.79 13.95
C THR A 54 -8.57 5.12 15.36
N GLY A 55 -7.52 4.47 15.85
CA GLY A 55 -6.95 4.71 17.18
C GLY A 55 -5.80 5.71 17.22
N LEU A 56 -5.38 6.29 16.08
CA LEU A 56 -4.21 7.17 16.03
C LEU A 56 -4.49 8.42 15.18
N PRO A 57 -4.08 9.63 15.61
CA PRO A 57 -4.29 10.87 14.86
C PRO A 57 -3.21 11.06 13.78
N ARG A 58 -3.02 10.07 12.90
CA ARG A 58 -2.08 10.14 11.77
C ARG A 58 -2.50 9.25 10.62
N THR A 59 -2.17 9.70 9.41
CA THR A 59 -2.29 8.94 8.17
C THR A 59 -1.19 7.89 8.12
N GLY A 60 -1.55 6.65 7.81
CA GLY A 60 -0.63 5.58 7.44
C GLY A 60 -0.63 5.33 5.95
N TYR A 61 0.32 4.52 5.50
CA TYR A 61 0.60 4.28 4.08
C TYR A 61 0.83 2.80 3.84
N THR A 62 0.37 2.31 2.69
CA THR A 62 0.58 0.93 2.30
C THR A 62 1.90 0.74 1.56
N HIS A 63 2.50 -0.44 1.71
CA HIS A 63 3.45 -0.96 0.73
C HIS A 63 2.99 -2.34 0.27
N VAL A 64 3.01 -2.57 -1.04
CA VAL A 64 2.57 -3.82 -1.65
C VAL A 64 3.71 -4.38 -2.48
N ASN A 65 4.02 -5.66 -2.30
CA ASN A 65 5.09 -6.33 -3.03
C ASN A 65 4.71 -7.77 -3.40
N ALA A 66 5.37 -8.26 -4.44
CA ALA A 66 5.39 -9.67 -4.81
C ALA A 66 6.55 -10.37 -4.09
N ILE A 67 6.26 -11.40 -3.31
CA ILE A 67 7.24 -12.15 -2.53
C ILE A 67 7.36 -13.59 -3.04
N HIS A 68 8.60 -14.01 -3.21
CA HIS A 68 8.98 -15.39 -3.52
C HIS A 68 10.06 -15.77 -2.50
N TRP A 69 9.67 -16.46 -1.44
CA TRP A 69 10.58 -16.95 -0.41
C TRP A 69 10.65 -18.47 -0.48
N GLU A 70 11.85 -19.02 -0.30
CA GLU A 70 12.05 -20.46 -0.30
C GLU A 70 11.21 -21.11 0.82
N GLY A 71 10.40 -22.11 0.47
CA GLY A 71 9.49 -22.78 1.40
C GLY A 71 8.15 -22.06 1.63
N PHE A 72 7.84 -20.99 0.90
CA PHE A 72 6.53 -20.34 0.90
C PHE A 72 5.96 -20.23 -0.52
N ASP A 73 4.65 -20.42 -0.65
CA ASP A 73 3.96 -20.16 -1.92
C ASP A 73 4.20 -18.71 -2.36
N PRO A 74 4.45 -18.45 -3.66
CA PRO A 74 4.50 -17.10 -4.19
C PRO A 74 3.30 -16.29 -3.74
N SER A 75 3.56 -15.12 -3.14
CA SER A 75 2.57 -14.39 -2.37
C SER A 75 2.61 -12.90 -2.66
N VAL A 76 1.47 -12.25 -2.53
CA VAL A 76 1.38 -10.80 -2.42
C VAL A 76 1.41 -10.44 -0.94
N GLN A 77 2.37 -9.61 -0.54
CA GLN A 77 2.39 -9.01 0.78
C GLN A 77 1.85 -7.58 0.71
N LEU A 78 0.96 -7.27 1.65
CA LEU A 78 0.45 -5.94 1.92
C LEU A 78 0.91 -5.53 3.32
N SER A 79 1.75 -4.51 3.39
CA SER A 79 2.18 -3.88 4.63
C SER A 79 1.38 -2.59 4.87
N LEU A 80 0.86 -2.43 6.08
CA LEU A 80 0.18 -1.25 6.58
C LEU A 80 1.12 -0.56 7.56
N MET A 81 1.70 0.57 7.15
CA MET A 81 2.72 1.25 7.93
C MET A 81 2.16 2.55 8.49
N VAL A 82 2.34 2.76 9.79
CA VAL A 82 2.02 4.01 10.44
C VAL A 82 3.34 4.73 10.77
N PRO A 83 3.61 5.91 10.18
CA PRO A 83 4.89 6.60 10.36
C PRO A 83 5.10 7.01 11.82
N LEU A 84 6.35 6.97 12.26
CA LEU A 84 6.77 7.46 13.59
C LEU A 84 6.63 8.99 13.67
N LYS A 85 6.34 9.49 14.87
CA LYS A 85 6.51 10.92 15.19
C LYS A 85 7.92 11.18 15.70
N ALA A 86 8.37 12.43 15.63
CA ALA A 86 9.63 12.85 16.23
C ALA A 86 9.70 12.41 17.71
N GLY A 87 10.76 11.70 18.06
CA GLY A 87 10.96 11.13 19.41
C GLY A 87 10.39 9.74 19.64
N GLU A 88 9.61 9.17 18.71
CA GLU A 88 9.18 7.77 18.77
C GLU A 88 10.24 6.85 18.15
N THR A 89 10.48 5.70 18.77
CA THR A 89 11.41 4.66 18.27
C THR A 89 10.73 3.37 17.87
N THR A 90 9.44 3.21 18.20
CA THR A 90 8.66 1.99 17.95
C THR A 90 7.33 2.33 17.27
N PRO A 91 6.94 1.62 16.19
CA PRO A 91 5.63 1.81 15.56
C PRO A 91 4.49 1.54 16.55
N GLN A 92 3.53 2.46 16.62
CA GLN A 92 2.37 2.32 17.53
C GLN A 92 1.28 1.40 16.95
N ALA A 93 1.22 1.30 15.62
CA ALA A 93 0.30 0.42 14.91
C ALA A 93 0.89 0.06 13.54
N GLY A 94 0.24 -0.89 12.89
CA GLY A 94 0.65 -1.41 11.60
C GLY A 94 0.31 -2.89 11.51
N GLY A 95 0.47 -3.44 10.33
CA GLY A 95 0.19 -4.84 10.12
C GLY A 95 0.66 -5.30 8.76
N MET A 96 0.64 -6.61 8.61
CA MET A 96 1.10 -7.27 7.40
C MET A 96 0.08 -8.36 7.06
N LEU A 97 -0.36 -8.38 5.81
CA LEU A 97 -1.11 -9.48 5.24
C LEU A 97 -0.23 -10.15 4.20
N MET A 98 -0.05 -11.46 4.33
CA MET A 98 0.55 -12.29 3.29
C MET A 98 -0.54 -13.16 2.70
N MET A 99 -0.74 -13.05 1.39
CA MET A 99 -1.79 -13.75 0.66
C MET A 99 -1.16 -14.47 -0.51
N ASN A 100 -1.37 -15.78 -0.63
CA ASN A 100 -1.03 -16.49 -1.86
C ASN A 100 -1.94 -16.01 -3.02
N GLN A 101 -1.75 -16.54 -4.23
CA GLN A 101 -2.51 -16.10 -5.41
C GLN A 101 -4.03 -16.17 -5.21
N ASP A 102 -4.56 -17.33 -4.80
CA ASP A 102 -6.00 -17.54 -4.59
C ASP A 102 -6.58 -16.60 -3.53
N GLN A 103 -5.87 -16.44 -2.42
CA GLN A 103 -6.24 -15.52 -1.35
C GLN A 103 -6.23 -14.07 -1.84
N THR A 104 -5.25 -13.70 -2.67
CA THR A 104 -5.13 -12.37 -3.27
C THR A 104 -6.29 -12.09 -4.23
N VAL A 105 -6.65 -13.05 -5.08
CA VAL A 105 -7.81 -12.93 -5.99
C VAL A 105 -9.10 -12.77 -5.18
N ALA A 106 -9.28 -13.53 -4.11
CA ALA A 106 -10.44 -13.39 -3.22
C ALA A 106 -10.49 -12.02 -2.54
N PHE A 107 -9.34 -11.52 -2.07
CA PHE A 107 -9.23 -10.19 -1.47
C PHE A 107 -9.57 -9.08 -2.47
N ILE A 108 -9.01 -9.13 -3.69
CA ILE A 108 -9.32 -8.19 -4.78
C ILE A 108 -10.83 -8.15 -5.03
N LYS A 109 -11.48 -9.31 -5.17
CA LYS A 109 -12.93 -9.40 -5.39
C LYS A 109 -13.71 -8.78 -4.23
N ALA A 110 -13.34 -9.08 -2.99
CA ALA A 110 -14.01 -8.53 -1.81
C ALA A 110 -13.91 -6.99 -1.76
N VAL A 111 -12.73 -6.41 -1.99
CA VAL A 111 -12.54 -4.96 -2.01
C VAL A 111 -13.30 -4.32 -3.18
N GLN A 112 -13.25 -4.91 -4.38
CA GLN A 112 -14.01 -4.41 -5.54
C GLN A 112 -15.52 -4.40 -5.29
N SER A 113 -16.07 -5.49 -4.75
CA SER A 113 -17.47 -5.55 -4.36
C SER A 113 -17.80 -4.47 -3.33
N GLY A 114 -16.91 -4.23 -2.36
CA GLY A 114 -17.04 -3.16 -1.38
C GLY A 114 -17.12 -1.75 -1.95
N ILE A 115 -16.28 -1.45 -2.95
CA ILE A 115 -16.29 -0.16 -3.66
C ILE A 115 -17.66 0.07 -4.32
N GLN A 116 -18.25 -0.99 -4.90
CA GLN A 116 -19.49 -0.90 -5.67
C GLN A 116 -20.77 -1.06 -4.81
N ALA A 117 -20.70 -1.76 -3.69
CA ALA A 117 -21.86 -2.12 -2.88
C ALA A 117 -22.33 -0.97 -1.98
N GLU A 118 -23.62 -1.00 -1.61
CA GLU A 118 -24.10 -0.17 -0.50
C GLU A 118 -23.34 -0.51 0.80
N PRO A 119 -23.03 0.50 1.63
CA PRO A 119 -22.31 0.28 2.88
C PRO A 119 -23.07 -0.69 3.78
N LYS A 120 -22.46 -1.84 4.06
CA LYS A 120 -22.96 -2.81 5.04
C LYS A 120 -21.82 -3.09 6.01
N GLN A 121 -22.07 -2.85 7.30
CA GLN A 121 -21.13 -3.13 8.40
C GLN A 121 -21.03 -4.65 8.68
N LYS A 122 -20.85 -5.45 7.62
CA LYS A 122 -20.62 -6.88 7.72
C LYS A 122 -19.12 -7.12 7.63
N ARG A 123 -18.58 -7.78 8.65
CA ARG A 123 -17.21 -8.25 8.70
C ARG A 123 -17.03 -9.42 7.72
N ILE A 124 -16.12 -9.28 6.77
CA ILE A 124 -15.77 -10.29 5.76
C ILE A 124 -14.36 -10.77 6.09
N PRO A 125 -14.18 -12.02 6.56
CA PRO A 125 -12.85 -12.54 6.88
C PRO A 125 -11.91 -12.51 5.69
N ILE A 126 -10.67 -12.05 5.91
CA ILE A 126 -9.59 -12.12 4.93
C ILE A 126 -8.77 -13.37 5.23
N LYS A 127 -8.67 -14.28 4.25
CA LYS A 127 -7.79 -15.44 4.37
C LYS A 127 -6.34 -15.00 4.15
N THR A 128 -5.44 -15.42 5.02
CA THR A 128 -4.00 -15.14 4.94
C THR A 128 -3.22 -16.41 5.23
N ALA A 129 -1.97 -16.47 4.76
CA ALA A 129 -1.03 -17.54 5.09
C ALA A 129 -0.50 -17.48 6.52
N MET A 130 -0.76 -16.40 7.28
CA MET A 130 -0.33 -16.26 8.67
C MET A 130 -1.28 -16.98 9.63
N GLN A 131 -0.76 -17.94 10.40
CA GLN A 131 -1.50 -18.61 11.46
C GLN A 131 -1.94 -17.59 12.53
N ASP A 132 -3.12 -17.81 13.10
CA ASP A 132 -3.75 -16.98 14.15
C ASP A 132 -4.05 -15.51 13.81
N ALA A 133 -3.87 -15.10 12.55
CA ALA A 133 -4.17 -13.74 12.13
C ALA A 133 -5.67 -13.55 11.85
N ASP A 134 -6.35 -12.73 12.64
CA ASP A 134 -7.78 -12.44 12.48
C ASP A 134 -8.01 -11.14 11.70
N TRP A 135 -7.79 -11.23 10.39
CA TRP A 135 -8.01 -10.13 9.46
C TRP A 135 -9.42 -10.12 8.87
N ALA A 136 -10.00 -8.94 8.68
CA ALA A 136 -11.27 -8.79 7.97
C ALA A 136 -11.40 -7.46 7.22
N LEU A 137 -12.31 -7.46 6.24
CA LEU A 137 -12.82 -6.28 5.56
C LEU A 137 -14.21 -5.90 6.10
N THR A 138 -14.43 -4.61 6.33
CA THR A 138 -15.75 -4.05 6.63
C THR A 138 -16.00 -2.84 5.72
N PHE A 139 -17.25 -2.64 5.29
CA PHE A 139 -17.64 -1.45 4.53
C PHE A 139 -18.40 -0.50 5.44
N ALA A 140 -17.81 0.66 5.69
CA ALA A 140 -18.33 1.61 6.65
C ALA A 140 -18.73 2.92 5.98
N THR A 141 -19.62 3.64 6.65
CA THR A 141 -19.95 5.02 6.34
C THR A 141 -19.74 5.84 7.61
N ASP A 142 -19.11 7.00 7.47
CA ASP A 142 -18.92 7.96 8.55
C ASP A 142 -19.14 9.36 7.98
N ASN A 143 -20.02 10.16 8.58
CA ASN A 143 -20.42 11.49 8.10
C ASN A 143 -20.78 11.56 6.60
N GLY A 144 -21.47 10.54 6.08
CA GLY A 144 -21.85 10.45 4.67
C GLY A 144 -20.72 10.03 3.72
N GLN A 145 -19.49 9.90 4.21
CA GLN A 145 -18.35 9.40 3.44
C GLN A 145 -18.22 7.89 3.60
N ARG A 146 -17.96 7.19 2.49
CA ARG A 146 -17.78 5.73 2.45
C ARG A 146 -16.31 5.35 2.62
N PHE A 147 -16.08 4.28 3.37
CA PHE A 147 -14.76 3.75 3.65
C PHE A 147 -14.73 2.23 3.53
N ILE A 148 -13.60 1.71 3.05
CA ILE A 148 -13.24 0.31 3.23
C ILE A 148 -12.35 0.23 4.46
N GLN A 149 -12.70 -0.64 5.38
CA GLN A 149 -11.96 -0.84 6.61
C GLN A 149 -11.28 -2.20 6.54
N VAL A 150 -9.97 -2.22 6.74
CA VAL A 150 -9.24 -3.44 7.05
C VAL A 150 -9.08 -3.49 8.57
N GLU A 151 -9.45 -4.59 9.18
CA GLU A 151 -9.37 -4.81 10.62
C GLU A 151 -8.41 -5.96 10.91
N ASN A 152 -7.52 -5.79 11.89
CA ASN A 152 -6.77 -6.88 12.50
C ASN A 152 -7.15 -7.03 13.96
N LYS A 153 -7.67 -8.19 14.35
CA LYS A 153 -8.00 -8.49 15.74
C LYS A 153 -6.92 -9.36 16.36
N THR A 154 -6.49 -8.94 17.54
CA THR A 154 -5.64 -9.70 18.45
C THR A 154 -6.41 -9.93 19.75
N LYS A 155 -5.83 -10.68 20.69
CA LYS A 155 -6.44 -10.88 22.02
C LYS A 155 -6.64 -9.56 22.77
N ASP A 156 -5.73 -8.61 22.59
CA ASP A 156 -5.65 -7.40 23.41
C ASP A 156 -6.22 -6.16 22.71
N LYS A 157 -6.26 -6.15 21.38
CA LYS A 157 -6.71 -4.98 20.61
C LYS A 157 -7.27 -5.32 19.23
N THR A 158 -8.06 -4.39 18.69
CA THR A 158 -8.47 -4.35 17.28
C THR A 158 -7.84 -3.12 16.63
N ASP A 159 -6.97 -3.33 15.64
CA ASP A 159 -6.47 -2.25 14.80
C ASP A 159 -7.40 -2.10 13.58
N THR A 160 -7.84 -0.89 13.27
CA THR A 160 -8.73 -0.61 12.14
C THR A 160 -8.12 0.45 11.23
N TYR A 161 -7.97 0.09 9.96
CA TYR A 161 -7.33 0.88 8.92
C TYR A 161 -8.39 1.29 7.89
N ARG A 162 -8.74 2.57 7.84
CA ARG A 162 -9.78 3.12 6.98
C ARG A 162 -9.19 3.69 5.70
N PHE A 163 -9.65 3.17 4.57
CA PHE A 163 -9.33 3.65 3.23
C PHE A 163 -10.54 4.39 2.67
N THR A 164 -10.31 5.58 2.11
CA THR A 164 -11.32 6.22 1.24
C THR A 164 -11.55 5.36 0.00
N ILE A 165 -12.60 5.64 -0.77
CA ILE A 165 -12.85 4.92 -2.02
C ILE A 165 -11.69 5.07 -3.01
N ASN A 166 -11.11 6.28 -3.14
CA ASN A 166 -9.98 6.53 -4.02
C ASN A 166 -8.72 5.78 -3.56
N ALA A 167 -8.39 5.87 -2.27
CA ALA A 167 -7.29 5.11 -1.69
C ALA A 167 -7.48 3.59 -1.89
N SER A 168 -8.73 3.10 -1.81
CA SER A 168 -9.05 1.69 -2.05
C SER A 168 -8.82 1.26 -3.50
N LYS A 169 -9.16 2.11 -4.48
CA LYS A 169 -8.85 1.86 -5.90
C LYS A 169 -7.35 1.81 -6.14
N LYS A 170 -6.61 2.75 -5.55
CA LYS A 170 -5.14 2.81 -5.62
C LYS A 170 -4.49 1.56 -5.03
N LEU A 171 -4.95 1.13 -3.85
CA LEU A 171 -4.54 -0.13 -3.21
C LEU A 171 -4.82 -1.34 -4.12
N LEU A 172 -6.01 -1.41 -4.74
CA LEU A 172 -6.33 -2.48 -5.69
C LEU A 172 -5.39 -2.50 -6.90
N GLY A 173 -5.00 -1.33 -7.41
CA GLY A 173 -4.01 -1.21 -8.48
C GLY A 173 -2.68 -1.86 -8.09
N ALA A 174 -2.15 -1.49 -6.93
CA ALA A 174 -0.89 -2.02 -6.40
C ALA A 174 -0.93 -3.54 -6.15
N ILE A 175 -2.03 -4.06 -5.60
CA ILE A 175 -2.22 -5.49 -5.36
C ILE A 175 -2.30 -6.27 -6.68
N ARG A 176 -3.05 -5.77 -7.66
CA ARG A 176 -3.13 -6.41 -8.99
C ARG A 176 -1.79 -6.42 -9.71
N HIS A 177 -1.04 -5.33 -9.61
CA HIS A 177 0.30 -5.28 -10.17
C HIS A 177 1.21 -6.33 -9.53
N SER A 178 1.22 -6.41 -8.19
CA SER A 178 2.02 -7.39 -7.47
C SER A 178 1.60 -8.82 -7.78
N LEU A 179 0.30 -9.10 -7.90
CA LEU A 179 -0.21 -10.41 -8.30
C LEU A 179 0.29 -10.81 -9.69
N LYS A 180 0.25 -9.90 -10.68
CA LYS A 180 0.80 -10.17 -12.01
C LYS A 180 2.31 -10.48 -11.99
N VAL A 181 3.06 -9.84 -11.09
CA VAL A 181 4.49 -10.12 -10.90
C VAL A 181 4.72 -11.48 -10.25
N VAL A 182 3.81 -11.93 -9.38
CA VAL A 182 3.81 -13.30 -8.85
C VAL A 182 3.52 -14.30 -9.96
N GLU A 183 2.44 -14.10 -10.73
CA GLU A 183 2.03 -14.97 -11.84
C GLU A 183 3.10 -15.07 -12.95
N SER A 184 3.85 -14.00 -13.22
CA SER A 184 4.89 -14.00 -14.28
C SER A 184 6.21 -14.64 -13.88
N LYS A 185 6.38 -14.97 -12.59
CA LYS A 185 7.58 -15.59 -12.04
C LYS A 185 7.36 -17.04 -11.62
N GLU A 186 6.16 -17.58 -11.82
CA GLU A 186 5.93 -19.02 -11.72
C GLU A 186 6.67 -19.75 -12.85
N PRO A 187 7.41 -20.83 -12.54
CA PRO A 187 8.12 -21.64 -13.52
C PRO A 187 7.21 -22.44 -14.45
#